data_AF-A0A8I7B4Y0-F1
#
_entry.id   AF-A0A8I7B4Y0-F1
#
_cell.length_a   1.000
_cell.length_b   1.000
_cell.length_c   1.000
_cell.angle_alpha   90.00
_cell.angle_beta   90.00
_cell.angle_gamma   90.00
#
_symmetry.space_group_name_H-M   'P 1'
#
loop_
_entity.id
_entity.type
_entity.pdbx_description
1 polymer ?
#
loop_
_entity_poly.entity_id
_entity_poly.type
_entity_poly.pdbx_seq_one_letter_code
_entity_poly.pdbx_strand_id
1 'polypeptide(L)'
;MERMAQSYFKEIYTKDPTLDPSGVLECIQQRVTTEMNDALGLPFSDKEISDALFQIGPLKAPGVDGFPARFYQRNWDVLKADIIAAIQEFFVTGIMPDGVNDTSVVLIPKIPHPRELKDFRPISLCKVVYKIVSKCMVNRLRPLLAELISENQSAFIPGRLITDNSIIAFECIHHIQSVKENSPALCAYKLDLSKAYD
;
A
#
# COMPACT_ATOMS: atom_id res chain seq x y z
N MET A 1 -27.66 -5.91 1.44
CA MET A 1 -26.28 -6.28 1.08
C MET A 1 -25.28 -5.20 1.51
N GLU A 2 -25.51 -3.92 1.17
CA GLU A 2 -24.62 -2.81 1.53
C GLU A 2 -24.28 -2.71 3.03
N ARG A 3 -25.28 -2.60 3.93
CA ARG A 3 -25.04 -2.54 5.39
C ARG A 3 -24.26 -3.75 5.91
N MET A 4 -24.56 -4.94 5.38
CA MET A 4 -23.87 -6.18 5.75
C MET A 4 -22.39 -6.13 5.34
N ALA A 5 -22.09 -5.64 4.13
CA ALA A 5 -20.72 -5.45 3.67
C ALA A 5 -20.00 -4.36 4.48
N GLN A 6 -20.64 -3.23 4.75
CA GLN A 6 -20.07 -2.15 5.56
C GLN A 6 -19.72 -2.63 6.97
N SER A 7 -20.63 -3.32 7.66
CA SER A 7 -20.35 -3.86 9.00
C SER A 7 -19.22 -4.89 8.96
N TYR A 8 -19.26 -5.83 8.01
CA TYR A 8 -18.25 -6.87 7.89
C TYR A 8 -16.84 -6.30 7.66
N PHE A 9 -16.68 -5.41 6.68
CA PHE A 9 -15.36 -4.83 6.39
C PHE A 9 -14.94 -3.79 7.43
N LYS A 10 -15.87 -3.07 8.06
CA LYS A 10 -15.53 -2.17 9.17
C LYS A 10 -14.92 -2.93 10.34
N GLU A 11 -15.47 -4.08 10.70
CA GLU A 11 -14.91 -4.92 11.76
C GLU A 11 -13.50 -5.40 11.41
N ILE A 12 -13.28 -5.83 10.17
CA ILE A 12 -11.97 -6.30 9.70
C ILE A 12 -10.91 -5.18 9.70
N TYR A 13 -11.27 -3.98 9.23
CA TYR A 13 -10.35 -2.85 9.13
C TYR A 13 -10.17 -2.07 10.45
N THR A 14 -10.93 -2.40 11.49
CA THR A 14 -10.77 -1.75 12.80
C THR A 14 -9.66 -2.45 13.57
N LYS A 15 -8.73 -1.66 14.13
CA LYS A 15 -7.66 -2.19 15.00
C LYS A 15 -8.27 -3.03 16.12
N ASP A 16 -7.78 -4.26 16.29
CA ASP A 16 -8.06 -5.06 17.48
C ASP A 16 -7.37 -4.42 18.70
N PRO A 17 -8.14 -3.93 19.69
CA PRO A 17 -7.57 -3.27 20.86
C PRO A 17 -6.80 -4.23 21.77
N THR A 18 -6.97 -5.54 21.61
CA THR A 18 -6.31 -6.56 22.43
C THR A 18 -4.91 -6.93 21.91
N LEU A 19 -4.56 -6.51 20.70
CA LEU A 19 -3.32 -6.88 20.04
C LEU A 19 -2.20 -5.88 20.40
N ASP A 20 -1.17 -6.38 21.10
CA ASP A 20 0.06 -5.66 21.41
C ASP A 20 1.19 -6.06 20.44
N PRO A 21 1.64 -5.17 19.55
CA PRO A 21 2.71 -5.48 18.61
C PRO A 21 4.12 -5.37 19.21
N SER A 22 4.28 -4.89 20.45
CA SER A 22 5.58 -4.49 21.01
C SER A 22 6.65 -5.58 20.92
N GLY A 23 6.31 -6.82 21.29
CA GLY A 23 7.26 -7.95 21.21
C GLY A 23 7.76 -8.27 19.80
N VAL A 24 6.95 -8.00 18.77
CA VAL A 24 7.38 -8.15 17.37
C VAL A 24 8.22 -6.95 16.93
N LEU A 25 7.82 -5.74 17.33
CA LEU A 25 8.55 -4.51 17.00
C LEU A 25 9.96 -4.48 17.59
N GLU A 26 10.17 -5.07 18.77
CA GLU A 26 11.49 -5.25 19.38
C GLU A 26 12.44 -6.12 18.56
N CYS A 27 11.89 -7.03 17.73
CA CYS A 27 12.68 -7.86 16.82
C CYS A 27 13.05 -7.14 15.50
N ILE A 28 12.50 -5.95 15.26
CA ILE A 28 12.76 -5.18 14.04
C ILE A 28 13.90 -4.20 14.29
N GLN A 29 14.98 -4.35 13.54
CA GLN A 29 16.09 -3.40 13.58
C GLN A 29 15.67 -2.06 12.98
N GLN A 30 16.00 -0.96 13.65
CA GLN A 30 15.85 0.38 13.08
C GLN A 30 16.78 0.53 11.87
N ARG A 31 16.19 0.84 10.70
CA ARG A 31 16.90 1.05 9.43
C ARG A 31 16.87 2.51 8.95
N VAL A 32 15.86 3.27 9.37
CA VAL A 32 15.71 4.68 8.99
C VAL A 32 16.71 5.51 9.80
N THR A 33 17.66 6.14 9.11
CA THR A 33 18.64 7.05 9.71
C THR A 33 18.04 8.43 9.95
N THR A 34 18.73 9.27 10.71
CA THR A 34 18.33 10.67 10.92
C THR A 34 18.27 11.43 9.60
N GLU A 35 19.24 11.24 8.72
CA GLU A 35 19.31 11.91 7.41
C GLU A 35 18.14 11.51 6.50
N MET A 36 17.78 10.21 6.50
CA MET A 36 16.58 9.75 5.79
C MET A 36 15.32 10.40 6.36
N ASN A 37 15.20 10.44 7.68
CA ASN A 37 14.05 11.02 8.36
C ASN A 37 13.91 12.52 8.08
N ASP A 38 15.02 13.25 8.13
CA ASP A 38 15.07 14.68 7.81
C ASP A 38 14.65 14.93 6.35
N ALA A 39 15.13 14.12 5.41
CA ALA A 39 14.74 14.21 4.01
C ALA A 39 13.25 13.88 3.79
N LEU A 40 12.72 12.86 4.47
CA LEU A 40 11.30 12.49 4.42
C LEU A 40 10.40 13.57 5.01
N GLY A 41 10.88 14.29 6.03
CA GLY A 41 10.16 15.34 6.75
C GLY A 41 10.13 16.71 6.09
N LEU A 42 10.83 16.91 4.96
CA LEU A 42 10.82 18.19 4.25
C LEU A 42 9.40 18.60 3.80
N PRO A 43 9.07 19.89 3.68
CA PRO A 43 7.79 20.30 3.09
C PRO A 43 7.64 19.78 1.65
N PHE A 44 6.41 19.42 1.25
CA PHE A 44 6.14 19.01 -0.14
C PHE A 44 6.05 20.22 -1.07
N SER A 45 6.87 20.20 -2.11
CA SER A 45 6.86 21.25 -3.13
C SER A 45 5.69 21.10 -4.10
N ASP A 46 5.26 22.22 -4.70
CA ASP A 46 4.26 22.27 -5.77
C ASP A 46 4.60 21.33 -6.92
N LYS A 47 5.91 21.19 -7.23
CA LYS A 47 6.40 20.28 -8.25
C LYS A 47 6.18 18.82 -7.88
N GLU A 48 6.50 18.41 -6.64
CA GLU A 48 6.25 17.03 -6.18
C GLU A 48 4.77 16.68 -6.28
N ILE A 49 3.89 17.61 -5.89
CA ILE A 49 2.44 17.44 -5.95
C ILE A 49 1.94 17.35 -7.39
N SER A 50 2.44 18.24 -8.27
CA SER A 50 2.12 18.22 -9.69
C SER A 50 2.56 16.89 -10.33
N ASP A 51 3.82 16.50 -10.11
CA ASP A 51 4.37 15.25 -10.64
C ASP A 51 3.57 14.05 -10.15
N ALA A 52 3.15 14.04 -8.87
CA ALA A 52 2.30 12.99 -8.32
C ALA A 52 0.98 12.85 -9.08
N LEU A 53 0.29 13.95 -9.41
CA LEU A 53 -0.93 13.92 -10.24
C LEU A 53 -0.66 13.34 -11.64
N PHE A 54 0.39 13.80 -12.32
CA PHE A 54 0.68 13.38 -13.70
C PHE A 54 1.22 11.95 -13.80
N GLN A 55 1.73 11.40 -12.71
CA GLN A 55 2.12 9.98 -12.62
C GLN A 55 0.93 9.04 -12.35
N ILE A 56 -0.25 9.57 -12.00
CA ILE A 56 -1.47 8.75 -11.85
C ILE A 56 -2.03 8.46 -13.25
N GLY A 57 -2.33 7.19 -13.51
CA GLY A 57 -2.91 6.77 -14.78
C GLY A 57 -4.23 7.52 -15.08
N PRO A 58 -4.37 8.16 -16.26
CA PRO A 58 -5.45 9.11 -16.54
C PRO A 58 -6.86 8.50 -16.44
N LEU A 59 -7.01 7.24 -16.84
CA LEU A 59 -8.29 6.54 -16.94
C LEU A 59 -8.52 5.53 -15.81
N LYS A 60 -7.80 5.66 -14.69
CA LYS A 60 -8.07 4.85 -13.50
C LYS A 60 -9.46 5.18 -12.95
N ALA A 61 -10.13 4.18 -12.39
CA ALA A 61 -11.48 4.33 -11.85
C ALA A 61 -11.56 5.49 -10.82
N PRO A 62 -12.59 6.35 -10.93
CA PRO A 62 -12.77 7.49 -10.03
C PRO A 62 -13.24 7.05 -8.65
N GLY A 63 -13.21 7.98 -7.69
CA GLY A 63 -13.82 7.77 -6.38
C GLY A 63 -15.33 8.07 -6.41
N VAL A 64 -15.90 8.36 -5.25
CA VAL A 64 -17.33 8.71 -5.11
C VAL A 64 -17.74 9.99 -5.86
N ASP A 65 -16.77 10.82 -6.26
CA ASP A 65 -16.97 12.07 -7.01
C ASP A 65 -17.12 11.84 -8.53
N GLY A 66 -16.82 10.65 -9.03
CA GLY A 66 -16.92 10.32 -10.45
C GLY A 66 -15.84 10.95 -11.34
N PHE A 67 -14.87 11.69 -10.79
CA PHE A 67 -13.83 12.36 -11.58
C PHE A 67 -12.56 11.51 -11.69
N PRO A 68 -12.18 11.05 -12.90
CA PRO A 68 -10.91 10.34 -13.11
C PRO A 68 -9.73 11.31 -13.10
N ALA A 69 -8.51 10.80 -12.95
CA ALA A 69 -7.29 11.63 -12.94
C ALA A 69 -7.16 12.51 -14.21
N ARG A 70 -7.64 12.03 -15.36
CA ARG A 70 -7.67 12.80 -16.62
C ARG A 70 -8.41 14.12 -16.51
N PHE A 71 -9.47 14.20 -15.70
CA PHE A 71 -10.20 15.45 -15.49
C PHE A 71 -9.28 16.50 -14.86
N TYR A 72 -8.58 16.13 -13.79
CA TYR A 72 -7.65 17.00 -13.08
C TYR A 72 -6.43 17.37 -13.95
N GLN A 73 -5.86 16.39 -14.66
CA GLN A 73 -4.71 16.62 -15.55
C GLN A 73 -5.06 17.57 -16.71
N ARG A 74 -6.25 17.44 -17.29
CA ARG A 74 -6.68 18.30 -18.41
C ARG A 74 -7.02 19.72 -17.96
N ASN A 75 -7.55 19.89 -16.75
CA ASN A 75 -7.96 21.18 -16.20
C ASN A 75 -6.95 21.71 -15.17
N TRP A 76 -5.70 21.26 -15.23
CA TRP A 76 -4.71 21.51 -14.19
C TRP A 76 -4.45 23.01 -13.98
N ASP A 77 -4.39 23.80 -15.06
CA ASP A 77 -4.16 25.24 -14.95
C ASP A 77 -5.22 26.00 -14.16
N VAL A 78 -6.46 25.47 -14.15
CA VAL A 78 -7.58 26.06 -13.39
C VAL A 78 -7.56 25.56 -11.95
N LEU A 79 -7.27 24.28 -11.72
CA LEU A 79 -7.44 23.63 -10.41
C LEU A 79 -6.18 23.59 -9.55
N LYS A 80 -4.99 23.87 -10.11
CA LYS A 80 -3.70 23.63 -9.45
C LYS A 80 -3.56 24.35 -8.12
N ALA A 81 -4.00 25.60 -8.03
CA ALA A 81 -3.84 26.42 -6.84
C ALA A 81 -4.57 25.79 -5.64
N ASP A 82 -5.84 25.42 -5.83
CA ASP A 82 -6.68 24.83 -4.77
C ASP A 82 -6.18 23.43 -4.38
N ILE A 83 -5.78 22.61 -5.35
CA ILE A 83 -5.31 21.24 -5.11
C ILE A 83 -3.97 21.25 -4.36
N ILE A 84 -3.03 22.11 -4.77
CA ILE A 84 -1.73 22.24 -4.10
C ILE A 84 -1.94 22.73 -2.67
N ALA A 85 -2.75 23.77 -2.47
CA ALA A 85 -3.03 24.31 -1.14
C ALA A 85 -3.63 23.25 -0.21
N ALA A 86 -4.64 22.52 -0.67
CA ALA A 86 -5.28 21.46 0.13
C ALA A 86 -4.30 20.33 0.51
N ILE A 87 -3.41 19.93 -0.41
CA ILE A 87 -2.44 18.87 -0.16
C ILE A 87 -1.32 19.34 0.79
N GLN A 88 -0.84 20.57 0.63
CA GLN A 88 0.15 21.15 1.54
C GLN A 88 -0.43 21.31 2.95
N GLU A 89 -1.66 21.80 3.08
CA GLU A 89 -2.35 21.90 4.37
C GLU A 89 -2.48 20.53 5.03
N PHE A 90 -2.83 19.48 4.29
CA PHE A 90 -2.85 18.11 4.81
C PHE A 90 -1.48 17.69 5.37
N PHE A 91 -0.38 17.94 4.64
CA PHE A 91 0.95 17.53 5.12
C PHE A 91 1.46 18.35 6.31
N VAL A 92 0.97 19.57 6.50
CA VAL A 92 1.31 20.41 7.66
C VAL A 92 0.46 20.04 8.88
N THR A 93 -0.83 19.81 8.70
CA THR A 93 -1.79 19.63 9.80
C THR A 93 -2.02 18.16 10.17
N GLY A 94 -1.77 17.24 9.23
CA GLY A 94 -2.20 15.84 9.33
C GLY A 94 -3.71 15.63 9.19
N ILE A 95 -4.48 16.69 8.90
CA ILE A 95 -5.93 16.65 8.81
C ILE A 95 -6.35 16.62 7.34
N MET A 96 -7.06 15.56 6.95
CA MET A 96 -7.58 15.42 5.60
C MET A 96 -8.86 16.27 5.46
N PRO A 97 -9.02 17.05 4.38
CA PRO A 97 -10.25 17.80 4.15
C PRO A 97 -11.48 16.89 4.08
N ASP A 98 -12.60 17.40 4.58
CA ASP A 98 -13.84 16.64 4.66
C ASP A 98 -14.26 16.08 3.31
N GLY A 99 -14.63 14.80 3.33
CA GLY A 99 -15.03 14.05 2.16
C GLY A 99 -13.88 13.61 1.24
N VAL A 100 -12.65 14.10 1.35
CA VAL A 100 -11.54 13.64 0.47
C VAL A 100 -11.25 12.16 0.66
N ASN A 101 -11.42 11.66 1.89
CA ASN A 101 -11.25 10.25 2.24
C ASN A 101 -12.51 9.38 1.96
N ASP A 102 -13.60 9.97 1.45
CA ASP A 102 -14.78 9.20 1.09
C ASP A 102 -14.42 8.21 -0.02
N THR A 103 -14.67 6.94 0.25
CA THR A 103 -14.22 5.83 -0.57
C THR A 103 -15.40 4.95 -0.95
N SER A 104 -15.52 4.63 -2.24
CA SER A 104 -16.50 3.65 -2.71
C SER A 104 -15.89 2.25 -2.64
N VAL A 105 -16.52 1.33 -1.91
CA VAL A 105 -16.08 -0.07 -1.88
C VAL A 105 -16.83 -0.85 -2.96
N VAL A 106 -16.10 -1.39 -3.93
CA VAL A 106 -16.64 -2.25 -4.99
C VAL A 106 -16.26 -3.69 -4.72
N LEU A 107 -17.23 -4.60 -4.77
CA LEU A 107 -17.01 -6.02 -4.53
C LEU A 107 -16.74 -6.76 -5.84
N ILE A 108 -15.53 -7.29 -6.02
CA ILE A 108 -15.15 -8.09 -7.19
C ILE A 108 -15.18 -9.58 -6.80
N PRO A 109 -15.96 -10.44 -7.50
CA PRO A 109 -15.97 -11.87 -7.23
C PRO A 109 -14.58 -12.51 -7.36
N LYS A 110 -14.15 -13.30 -6.36
CA LYS A 110 -12.93 -14.14 -6.40
C LYS A 110 -13.21 -15.48 -7.11
N ILE A 111 -14.46 -15.95 -7.08
CA ILE A 111 -14.88 -17.25 -7.62
C ILE A 111 -16.17 -17.12 -8.47
N PRO A 112 -16.46 -18.10 -9.34
CA PRO A 112 -17.78 -18.20 -9.98
C PRO A 112 -18.89 -18.39 -8.94
N HIS A 113 -20.02 -17.68 -9.11
CA HIS A 113 -21.20 -17.76 -8.24
C HIS A 113 -20.92 -17.53 -6.73
N PRO A 114 -20.40 -16.36 -6.35
CA PRO A 114 -20.07 -16.06 -4.94
C PRO A 114 -21.34 -16.10 -4.07
N ARG A 115 -21.23 -16.68 -2.87
CA ARG A 115 -22.36 -16.85 -1.93
C ARG A 115 -22.15 -16.08 -0.63
N GLU A 116 -20.89 -15.87 -0.24
CA GLU A 116 -20.51 -15.21 1.02
C GLU A 116 -19.64 -13.96 0.76
N LEU A 117 -19.57 -13.02 1.70
CA LEU A 117 -18.76 -11.79 1.53
C LEU A 117 -17.26 -12.06 1.37
N LYS A 118 -16.75 -13.14 1.97
CA LYS A 118 -15.35 -13.59 1.83
C LYS A 118 -14.99 -14.01 0.39
N ASP A 119 -16.01 -14.38 -0.40
CA ASP A 119 -15.87 -14.76 -1.81
C ASP A 119 -15.66 -13.53 -2.71
N PHE A 120 -15.77 -12.33 -2.15
CA PHE A 120 -15.47 -11.08 -2.85
C PHE A 120 -14.14 -10.51 -2.38
N ARG A 121 -13.47 -9.81 -3.30
CA ARG A 121 -12.37 -8.90 -3.01
C ARG A 121 -12.94 -7.48 -2.95
N PRO A 122 -12.87 -6.79 -1.81
CA PRO A 122 -13.21 -5.38 -1.77
C PRO A 122 -12.13 -4.57 -2.52
N ILE A 123 -12.57 -3.64 -3.36
CA ILE A 123 -11.71 -2.64 -3.99
C ILE A 123 -12.18 -1.26 -3.53
N SER A 124 -11.29 -0.57 -2.82
CA SER A 124 -11.49 0.81 -2.37
C SER A 124 -11.17 1.80 -3.48
N LEU A 125 -12.19 2.49 -3.98
CA LEU A 125 -12.07 3.56 -4.96
C LEU A 125 -12.02 4.92 -4.27
N CYS A 126 -10.80 5.43 -4.08
CA CYS A 126 -10.57 6.73 -3.45
C CYS A 126 -10.61 7.87 -4.48
N LYS A 127 -10.95 9.08 -4.01
CA LYS A 127 -10.87 10.31 -4.80
C LYS A 127 -9.45 10.58 -5.29
N VAL A 128 -9.31 11.31 -6.40
CA VAL A 128 -7.99 11.60 -6.98
C VAL A 128 -7.12 12.41 -6.03
N VAL A 129 -7.68 13.37 -5.29
CA VAL A 129 -6.93 14.18 -4.30
C VAL A 129 -6.24 13.29 -3.26
N TYR A 130 -6.97 12.31 -2.69
CA TYR A 130 -6.39 11.31 -1.79
C TYR A 130 -5.25 10.52 -2.46
N LYS A 131 -5.44 10.13 -3.73
CA LYS A 131 -4.42 9.41 -4.49
C LYS A 131 -3.16 10.27 -4.72
N ILE A 132 -3.29 11.59 -4.86
CA ILE A 132 -2.13 12.49 -4.98
C ILE A 132 -1.33 12.48 -3.67
N VAL A 133 -2.00 12.64 -2.52
CA VAL A 133 -1.35 12.56 -1.19
C VAL A 133 -0.57 11.25 -1.03
N SER A 134 -1.24 10.11 -1.27
CA SER A 134 -0.59 8.80 -1.19
C SER A 134 0.59 8.68 -2.16
N LYS A 135 0.44 9.19 -3.39
CA LYS A 135 1.49 9.15 -4.41
C LYS A 135 2.71 10.01 -4.02
N CYS A 136 2.50 11.17 -3.41
CA CYS A 136 3.56 12.01 -2.85
C CYS A 136 4.39 11.23 -1.82
N MET A 137 3.72 10.58 -0.85
CA MET A 137 4.40 9.76 0.16
C MET A 137 5.19 8.61 -0.47
N VAL A 138 4.56 7.87 -1.40
CA VAL A 138 5.24 6.77 -2.10
C VAL A 138 6.46 7.28 -2.87
N ASN A 139 6.39 8.44 -3.52
CA ASN A 139 7.50 8.97 -4.29
C ASN A 139 8.71 9.33 -3.41
N ARG A 140 8.48 9.73 -2.16
CA ARG A 140 9.56 9.97 -1.18
C ARG A 140 10.13 8.70 -0.57
N LEU A 141 9.28 7.70 -0.32
CA LEU A 141 9.72 6.42 0.25
C LEU A 141 10.44 5.55 -0.77
N ARG A 142 10.02 5.58 -2.04
CA ARG A 142 10.50 4.65 -3.09
C ARG A 142 12.03 4.60 -3.22
N PRO A 143 12.78 5.71 -3.23
CA PRO A 143 14.24 5.68 -3.31
C PRO A 143 14.92 4.96 -2.14
N LEU A 144 14.28 4.92 -0.97
CA LEU A 144 14.84 4.32 0.24
C LEU A 144 14.50 2.82 0.37
N LEU A 145 13.48 2.34 -0.35
CA LEU A 145 12.97 0.97 -0.17
C LEU A 145 14.02 -0.13 -0.38
N ALA A 146 14.97 0.07 -1.29
CA ALA A 146 16.01 -0.93 -1.54
C ALA A 146 16.91 -1.18 -0.32
N GLU A 147 17.16 -0.15 0.49
CA GLU A 147 17.97 -0.23 1.71
C GLU A 147 17.15 -0.66 2.93
N LEU A 148 15.86 -0.29 2.96
CA LEU A 148 14.96 -0.57 4.08
C LEU A 148 14.39 -2.00 4.02
N ILE A 149 14.22 -2.56 2.83
CA ILE A 149 13.56 -3.85 2.61
C ILE A 149 14.58 -4.93 2.21
N SER A 150 14.58 -6.03 2.98
CA SER A 150 15.42 -7.22 2.74
C SER A 150 15.39 -7.65 1.28
N GLU A 151 16.54 -8.07 0.74
CA GLU A 151 16.69 -8.55 -0.64
C GLU A 151 15.78 -9.74 -0.97
N ASN A 152 15.43 -10.54 0.05
CA ASN A 152 14.54 -11.69 -0.09
C ASN A 152 13.07 -11.31 -0.30
N GLN A 153 12.71 -10.03 -0.16
CA GLN A 153 11.36 -9.53 -0.48
C GLN A 153 11.35 -8.91 -1.88
N SER A 154 10.84 -9.67 -2.83
CA SER A 154 10.81 -9.26 -4.25
C SER A 154 9.55 -8.49 -4.67
N ALA A 155 8.43 -8.68 -3.97
CA ALA A 155 7.17 -8.05 -4.36
C ALA A 155 7.15 -6.53 -4.07
N PHE A 156 6.61 -5.76 -5.01
CA PHE A 156 6.38 -4.30 -4.89
C PHE A 156 7.63 -3.42 -4.75
N ILE A 157 8.83 -3.97 -4.95
CA ILE A 157 10.08 -3.22 -4.99
C ILE A 157 10.54 -3.06 -6.45
N PRO A 158 10.74 -1.83 -6.95
CA PRO A 158 11.22 -1.61 -8.31
C PRO A 158 12.53 -2.36 -8.57
N GLY A 159 12.61 -3.06 -9.71
CA GLY A 159 13.79 -3.80 -10.12
C GLY A 159 13.92 -5.22 -9.55
N ARG A 160 13.02 -5.65 -8.66
CA ARG A 160 12.95 -7.03 -8.16
C ARG A 160 11.82 -7.81 -8.85
N LEU A 161 12.05 -9.09 -9.16
CA LEU A 161 11.09 -9.92 -9.88
C LEU A 161 10.53 -11.02 -8.97
N ILE A 162 9.25 -11.33 -9.12
CA ILE A 162 8.61 -12.40 -8.33
C ILE A 162 9.22 -13.79 -8.60
N THR A 163 9.86 -13.96 -9.76
CA THR A 163 10.60 -15.16 -10.13
C THR A 163 11.80 -15.42 -9.20
N ASP A 164 12.40 -14.37 -8.65
CA ASP A 164 13.58 -14.48 -7.78
C ASP A 164 13.22 -15.26 -6.50
N ASN A 165 12.04 -15.00 -5.93
CA ASN A 165 11.52 -15.75 -4.78
C ASN A 165 11.30 -17.24 -5.09
N SER A 166 10.95 -17.57 -6.34
CA SER A 166 10.75 -18.97 -6.75
C SER A 166 12.08 -19.73 -6.81
N ILE A 167 13.15 -19.07 -7.25
CA ILE A 167 14.51 -19.62 -7.26
C ILE A 167 15.00 -19.82 -5.82
N ILE A 168 14.84 -18.81 -4.95
CA ILE A 168 15.21 -18.92 -3.52
C ILE A 168 14.48 -20.11 -2.87
N ALA A 169 13.18 -20.26 -3.11
CA ALA A 169 12.42 -21.38 -2.57
C ALA A 169 12.93 -22.74 -3.10
N PHE A 170 13.28 -22.83 -4.39
CA PHE A 170 13.84 -24.04 -4.97
C PHE A 170 15.19 -24.42 -4.35
N GLU A 171 16.10 -23.46 -4.20
CA GLU A 171 17.41 -23.66 -3.55
C GLU A 171 17.25 -24.08 -2.08
N CYS A 172 16.32 -23.47 -1.34
CA CYS A 172 16.02 -23.88 0.03
C CYS A 172 15.55 -25.35 0.11
N ILE A 173 14.62 -25.76 -0.78
CA ILE A 173 14.11 -27.14 -0.82
C ILE A 173 15.22 -28.11 -1.24
N HIS A 174 16.01 -27.76 -2.26
CA HIS A 174 17.12 -28.57 -2.72
C HIS A 174 18.15 -28.77 -1.60
N HIS A 175 18.50 -27.70 -0.89
CA HIS A 175 19.41 -27.77 0.25
C HIS A 175 18.89 -28.75 1.31
N ILE A 176 17.62 -28.62 1.72
CA ILE A 176 16.97 -29.53 2.68
C ILE A 176 17.07 -30.99 2.23
N GLN A 177 16.87 -31.28 0.94
CA GLN A 177 16.95 -32.63 0.37
C GLN A 177 18.39 -33.17 0.28
N SER A 178 19.39 -32.29 0.18
CA SER A 178 20.80 -32.65 0.07
C SER A 178 21.49 -32.94 1.41
N VAL A 179 20.82 -32.64 2.53
CA VAL A 179 21.37 -32.79 3.88
C VAL A 179 21.58 -34.28 4.23
N LYS A 180 22.78 -34.61 4.73
CA LYS A 180 23.15 -35.98 5.14
C LYS A 180 22.58 -36.36 6.52
N GLU A 181 22.41 -37.66 6.77
CA GLU A 181 21.80 -38.24 7.99
C GLU A 181 22.35 -37.72 9.33
N ASN A 182 23.60 -37.24 9.39
CA ASN A 182 24.23 -36.73 10.62
C ASN A 182 24.18 -35.20 10.78
N SER A 183 23.36 -34.51 10.00
CA SER A 183 23.24 -33.04 10.06
C SER A 183 21.96 -32.62 10.80
N PRO A 184 21.85 -31.36 11.26
CA PRO A 184 20.63 -30.85 11.86
C PRO A 184 19.42 -31.02 10.93
N ALA A 185 18.29 -31.45 11.49
CA ALA A 185 17.04 -31.53 10.74
C ALA A 185 16.62 -30.12 10.30
N LEU A 186 16.46 -29.92 9.00
CA LEU A 186 15.97 -28.67 8.42
C LEU A 186 14.48 -28.81 8.09
N CYS A 187 13.72 -27.73 8.27
CA CYS A 187 12.32 -27.67 7.90
C CYS A 187 12.00 -26.34 7.20
N ALA A 188 10.96 -26.35 6.36
CA ALA A 188 10.45 -25.16 5.70
C ALA A 188 9.08 -24.80 6.26
N TYR A 189 8.90 -23.53 6.64
CA TYR A 189 7.62 -22.99 7.08
C TYR A 189 6.96 -22.23 5.93
N LYS A 190 5.76 -22.66 5.54
CA LYS A 190 4.90 -21.92 4.61
C LYS A 190 3.81 -21.22 5.40
N LEU A 191 3.98 -19.92 5.59
CA LEU A 191 3.02 -19.06 6.27
C LEU A 191 2.17 -18.33 5.21
N ASP A 192 0.86 -18.27 5.43
CA ASP A 192 -0.06 -17.48 4.62
C ASP A 192 -0.88 -16.56 5.52
N LEU A 193 -0.97 -15.29 5.15
CA LEU A 193 -1.69 -14.29 5.91
C LEU A 193 -3.09 -14.15 5.31
N SER A 194 -4.10 -14.52 6.08
CA SER A 194 -5.47 -14.19 5.71
C SER A 194 -5.63 -12.67 5.63
N LYS A 195 -6.28 -12.18 4.58
CA LYS A 195 -6.74 -10.78 4.50
C LYS A 195 -5.62 -9.75 4.52
N ALA A 196 -4.49 -10.01 3.85
CA ALA A 196 -3.33 -9.09 3.87
C ALA A 196 -3.62 -7.63 3.44
N TYR A 197 -4.69 -7.41 2.68
CA TYR A 197 -5.19 -6.09 2.27
C TYR A 197 -6.72 -5.95 2.45
N ASP A 198 -7.36 -6.99 3.01
CA ASP A 198 -8.82 -7.07 3.20
C ASP A 198 -9.22 -6.57 4.59
#